data_AF-A0A3S0USJ3-F1
#
_entry.id   AF-A0A3S0USJ3-F1
#
_cell.length_a   1.000
_cell.length_b   1.000
_cell.length_c   1.000
_cell.angle_alpha   90.00
_cell.angle_beta   90.00
_cell.angle_gamma   90.00
#
_symmetry.space_group_name_H-M   'P 1'
#
loop_
_entity.id
_entity.type
_entity.pdbx_description
1 polymer ?
#
loop_
_entity_poly.entity_id
_entity_poly.type
_entity_poly.pdbx_seq_one_letter_code
_entity_poly.pdbx_strand_id
1 'polypeptide(L)' 'MSEQTPEIVTDEQLASFVREAQTMREAETVLEAGLADLCARPFDPASQEEMRRLLDSDQLREATLIARRMGGQDR' A
#
# COMPACT_ATOMS: atom_id res chain seq x y z
N MET A 1 24.41 -2.82 -30.09
CA MET A 1 23.36 -2.48 -29.12
C MET A 1 23.02 -3.76 -28.40
N SER A 2 23.12 -3.81 -27.08
CA SER A 2 22.82 -5.02 -26.32
C SER A 2 21.31 -5.25 -26.33
N GLU A 3 20.86 -6.29 -27.03
CA GLU A 3 19.47 -6.73 -26.98
C GLU A 3 19.20 -7.25 -25.57
N GLN A 4 18.59 -6.42 -24.72
CA GLN A 4 18.02 -6.90 -23.46
C GLN A 4 16.86 -7.81 -23.81
N THR A 5 17.09 -9.12 -23.74
CA THR A 5 16.04 -10.12 -23.84
C THR A 5 15.03 -9.83 -22.72
N PRO A 6 13.73 -9.68 -22.99
CA PRO A 6 12.75 -9.42 -21.96
C PRO A 6 12.76 -10.55 -20.92
N GLU A 7 12.78 -10.18 -19.65
CA GLU A 7 12.76 -11.13 -18.54
C GLU A 7 11.45 -11.92 -18.55
N ILE A 8 11.54 -13.24 -18.48
CA ILE A 8 10.36 -14.12 -18.49
C ILE A 8 9.73 -14.07 -17.09
N VAL A 9 8.52 -13.54 -17.02
CA VAL A 9 7.70 -13.53 -15.80
C VAL A 9 6.93 -14.84 -15.70
N THR A 10 7.08 -15.54 -14.58
CA THR A 10 6.32 -16.76 -14.28
C THR A 10 4.89 -16.42 -13.83
N ASP A 11 3.97 -17.37 -13.99
CA ASP A 11 2.59 -17.23 -13.50
C ASP A 11 2.54 -16.99 -11.99
N GLU A 12 3.47 -17.58 -11.23
CA GLU A 12 3.58 -17.39 -9.79
C GLU A 12 3.99 -15.95 -9.44
N GLN A 13 4.98 -15.39 -10.15
CA GLN A 13 5.39 -14.00 -9.99
C GLN A 13 4.25 -13.04 -10.36
N LEU A 14 3.54 -13.30 -11.46
CA LEU A 14 2.39 -12.50 -11.86
C LEU A 14 1.26 -12.57 -10.82
N ALA A 15 0.94 -13.76 -10.32
CA ALA A 15 -0.08 -13.94 -9.29
C ALA A 15 0.31 -13.23 -7.98
N SER A 16 1.59 -13.25 -7.61
CA SER A 16 2.09 -12.49 -6.45
C SER A 16 1.92 -10.99 -6.65
N PHE A 17 2.34 -10.47 -7.80
CA PHE A 17 2.20 -9.06 -8.14
C PHE A 17 0.74 -8.59 -8.08
N VAL A 18 -0.19 -9.37 -8.65
CA VAL A 18 -1.63 -9.03 -8.64
C VAL A 18 -2.17 -8.99 -7.22
N ARG A 19 -1.82 -9.96 -6.37
CA ARG A 19 -2.24 -9.97 -4.96
C ARG A 19 -1.67 -8.77 -4.19
N GLU A 20 -0.38 -8.50 -4.36
CA GLU A 20 0.30 -7.36 -3.74
C GLU A 20 -0.34 -6.02 -4.15
N ALA A 21 -0.66 -5.85 -5.43
CA ALA A 21 -1.36 -4.67 -5.94
C ALA A 21 -2.78 -4.54 -5.35
N GLN A 22 -3.49 -5.65 -5.15
CA GLN A 22 -4.81 -5.65 -4.48
C GLN A 22 -4.69 -5.20 -3.03
N THR A 23 -3.74 -5.75 -2.27
CA THR A 23 -3.49 -5.37 -0.87
C THR A 23 -3.15 -3.88 -0.74
N MET A 24 -2.32 -3.34 -1.64
CA MET A 24 -2.03 -1.90 -1.66
C MET A 24 -3.28 -1.07 -1.92
N ARG A 25 -4.08 -1.43 -2.93
CA ARG A 25 -5.31 -0.70 -3.29
C ARG A 25 -6.32 -0.68 -2.15
N GLU A 26 -6.46 -1.79 -1.44
CA GLU A 26 -7.33 -1.87 -0.26
C GLU A 26 -6.84 -0.96 0.86
N ALA A 27 -5.54 -1.00 1.17
CA ALA A 27 -4.94 -0.13 2.17
C ALA A 27 -5.08 1.36 1.82
N GLU A 28 -4.88 1.74 0.54
CA GLU A 28 -5.10 3.10 0.06
C GLU A 28 -6.55 3.55 0.23
N THR A 29 -7.52 2.68 -0.09
CA THR A 29 -8.95 2.98 0.06
C THR A 29 -9.30 3.26 1.52
N VAL A 30 -8.76 2.46 2.45
CA VAL A 30 -8.98 2.67 3.90
C VAL A 30 -8.31 3.96 4.36
N LEU A 31 -7.07 4.23 3.91
CA LEU A 31 -6.34 5.45 4.24
C LEU A 31 -7.06 6.70 3.74
N GLU A 32 -7.56 6.68 2.51
CA GLU A 32 -8.32 7.78 1.93
C GLU A 32 -9.59 8.07 2.72
N ALA A 33 -10.33 7.04 3.14
CA ALA A 33 -11.50 7.21 4.00
C ALA A 33 -11.15 7.83 5.35
N GLY A 34 -10.11 7.32 6.03
CA GLY A 34 -9.66 7.88 7.31
C GLY A 34 -9.19 9.33 7.20
N LEU A 35 -8.50 9.68 6.10
CA LEU A 35 -8.11 11.07 5.81
C LEU A 35 -9.32 11.96 5.54
N ALA A 36 -10.31 11.47 4.80
CA ALA A 36 -11.53 12.23 4.53
C ALA A 36 -12.30 12.52 5.83
N ASP A 37 -12.42 11.54 6.72
CA ASP A 37 -13.05 11.71 8.04
C ASP A 37 -12.30 12.71 8.92
N LEU A 38 -10.96 12.63 8.95
CA LEU A 38 -10.14 13.60 9.65
C LEU A 38 -10.25 15.00 9.04
N CYS A 39 -10.30 15.13 7.72
CA CYS A 39 -10.47 16.42 7.05
C CYS A 39 -11.84 17.05 7.34
N ALA A 40 -12.89 16.22 7.46
CA ALA A 40 -14.23 16.69 7.81
C ALA A 40 -14.32 17.19 9.26
N ARG A 41 -13.54 16.59 10.18
CA ARG A 41 -13.53 16.89 11.63
C ARG A 41 -12.10 16.90 12.19
N PRO A 42 -11.27 17.91 11.85
CA PRO A 42 -9.83 17.87 12.12
C PRO A 42 -9.46 17.93 13.60
N PHE A 43 -10.35 18.47 14.45
CA PHE A 43 -10.12 18.61 15.89
C PHE A 43 -10.94 17.64 16.73
N ASP A 44 -11.66 16.71 16.10
CA ASP A 44 -12.39 15.67 16.82
C ASP A 44 -11.40 14.62 17.35
N PRO A 45 -11.25 14.46 18.68
CA PRO A 45 -10.27 13.53 19.24
C PRO A 45 -10.50 12.09 18.81
N ALA A 46 -11.76 11.69 18.56
CA ALA A 46 -12.08 10.35 18.08
C ALA A 46 -11.53 10.11 16.67
N SER A 47 -11.76 11.03 15.72
CA SER A 47 -11.21 10.96 14.37
C SER A 47 -9.68 10.99 14.35
N GLN A 48 -9.05 11.78 15.21
CA GLN A 48 -7.58 11.81 15.33
C GLN A 48 -7.03 10.46 15.85
N GLU A 49 -7.68 9.89 16.86
CA GLU A 49 -7.30 8.60 17.42
C GLU A 49 -7.50 7.44 16.43
N GLU A 50 -8.58 7.47 15.66
CA GLU A 50 -8.85 6.49 14.62
C GLU A 50 -7.82 6.55 13.49
N MET A 51 -7.50 7.76 13.01
CA MET A 51 -6.44 7.95 12.02
C MET A 51 -5.08 7.47 12.54
N ARG A 52 -4.75 7.76 13.81
CA ARG A 52 -3.52 7.28 14.44
C ARG A 52 -3.46 5.75 14.45
N ARG A 53 -4.53 5.07 14.86
CA ARG A 53 -4.60 3.60 14.85
C ARG A 53 -4.46 3.02 13.45
N LEU A 54 -5.05 3.68 12.45
CA LEU A 54 -4.92 3.27 11.06
C LEU A 54 -3.48 3.39 10.57
N LEU A 55 -2.80 4.50 10.89
CA LEU A 55 -1.40 4.73 10.55
C LEU A 55 -0.46 3.71 11.20
N ASP A 56 -0.78 3.24 12.42
CA ASP A 56 -0.02 2.23 13.14
C ASP A 56 -0.42 0.79 12.80
N SER A 57 -1.43 0.59 11.95
CA SER A 57 -1.99 -0.73 11.64
C SER A 57 -1.01 -1.63 10.88
N ASP A 58 -1.13 -2.94 11.13
CA ASP A 58 -0.33 -3.94 10.40
C ASP A 58 -0.66 -3.93 8.90
N GLN A 59 -1.90 -3.62 8.53
CA GLN A 59 -2.32 -3.48 7.13
C GLN A 59 -1.55 -2.37 6.41
N LEU A 60 -1.45 -1.17 6.99
CA LEU A 60 -0.73 -0.06 6.36
C LEU A 60 0.78 -0.32 6.35
N ARG A 61 1.30 -1.00 7.38
CA ARG A 61 2.69 -1.44 7.42
C ARG A 61 3.00 -2.43 6.31
N GLU A 62 2.14 -3.43 6.10
CA GLU A 62 2.27 -4.41 5.03
C GLU A 62 2.21 -3.76 3.65
N ALA A 63 1.23 -2.88 3.41
CA ALA A 63 1.11 -2.14 2.16
C ALA A 63 2.36 -1.29 1.87
N THR A 64 2.95 -0.67 2.90
CA THR A 64 4.21 0.09 2.77
C THR A 64 5.38 -0.82 2.38
N LEU A 65 5.47 -2.02 2.96
CA LEU A 65 6.50 -3.00 2.61
C LEU A 65 6.33 -3.51 1.18
N ILE A 66 5.10 -3.76 0.75
CA ILE A 66 4.80 -4.12 -0.64
C ILE A 66 5.23 -3.01 -1.60
N ALA A 67 4.86 -1.76 -1.32
CA ALA A 67 5.22 -0.62 -2.15
C ALA A 67 6.75 -0.46 -2.30
N ARG A 68 7.52 -0.70 -1.22
CA ARG A 68 8.98 -0.70 -1.26
C ARG A 68 9.54 -1.81 -2.14
N ARG A 69 9.03 -3.04 -2.02
CA ARG A 69 9.43 -4.17 -2.88
C ARG A 69 9.15 -3.88 -4.35
N MET A 70 7.94 -3.42 -4.66
CA MET A 70 7.52 -3.11 -6.04
C MET A 70 8.29 -1.92 -6.62
N GLY A 71 8.58 -0.90 -5.83
CA GLY A 71 9.39 0.26 -6.21
C GLY A 71 10.89 -0.01 -6.31
N GLY A 72 11.34 -1.23 -6.01
CA GLY A 72 12.76 -1.61 -6.02
C GLY A 72 13.59 -0.93 -4.93
N GLN A 73 12.96 -0.45 -3.86
CA GLN A 73 13.60 0.27 -2.76
C GLN A 73 14.20 -0.65 -1.69
N ASP A 74 13.98 -1.96 -1.80
CA ASP A 74 14.58 -2.99 -0.94
C ASP A 74 15.89 -3.57 -1.51
N ARG A 75 16.52 -2.88 -2.48
CA ARG A 75 17.80 -3.27 -3.08
C ARG A 75 18.98 -2.48 -2.51
#